data_AF-A0A271LSC8-F1
#
_entry.id   AF-A0A271LSC8-F1
#
_cell.length_a   1.000
_cell.length_b   1.000
_cell.length_c   1.000
_cell.angle_alpha   90.00
_cell.angle_beta   90.00
_cell.angle_gamma   90.00
#
_symmetry.space_group_name_H-M   'P 1'
#
loop_
_entity.id
_entity.type
_entity.pdbx_description
1 polymer ?
#
loop_
_entity_poly.entity_id
_entity_poly.type
_entity_poly.pdbx_seq_one_letter_code
_entity_poly.pdbx_strand_id
1 'polypeptide(L)' 'MRDVRHTIGAMLDRAMHKGSHPFDVADWQASAVIMHPIPTMRRWDVEGVASKKFSSGADIRFIFVTDGSASHSVRLDHP' A
#
# COMPACT_ATOMS: atom_id res chain seq x y z
N MET A 1 -4.46 -26.73 23.49
CA MET A 1 -4.22 -25.27 23.46
C MET A 1 -3.70 -24.71 22.11
N ARG A 2 -3.12 -25.51 21.19
CA ARG A 2 -2.75 -25.06 19.83
C ARG A 2 -3.95 -24.95 18.87
N ASP A 3 -4.90 -25.87 18.98
CA ASP A 3 -6.10 -25.92 18.12
C ASP A 3 -6.96 -24.67 18.20
N VAL A 4 -7.30 -24.22 19.42
CA VAL A 4 -8.21 -23.09 19.63
C VAL A 4 -7.65 -21.80 19.01
N ARG A 5 -6.33 -21.58 19.08
CA ARG A 5 -5.70 -20.40 18.46
C ARG A 5 -5.74 -20.47 16.94
N HIS A 6 -5.59 -21.66 16.38
CA HIS A 6 -5.66 -21.88 14.94
C HIS A 6 -7.09 -21.67 14.42
N THR A 7 -8.08 -22.20 15.12
CA THR A 7 -9.51 -22.01 14.80
C THR A 7 -9.92 -20.54 14.89
N ILE A 8 -9.53 -19.82 15.95
CA ILE A 8 -9.84 -18.40 16.11
C ILE A 8 -9.17 -17.58 15.00
N GLY A 9 -7.90 -17.86 14.67
CA GLY A 9 -7.20 -17.20 13.57
C GLY A 9 -7.89 -17.40 12.22
N ALA A 10 -8.27 -18.64 11.90
CA ALA A 10 -8.98 -18.96 10.67
C ALA A 10 -10.39 -18.32 10.60
N MET A 11 -11.07 -18.17 11.75
CA MET A 11 -12.35 -17.47 11.81
C MET A 11 -12.19 -15.97 11.59
N LEU A 12 -11.15 -15.36 12.17
CA LEU A 12 -10.87 -13.93 11.98
C LEU A 12 -10.48 -13.64 10.52
N ASP A 13 -9.61 -14.46 9.93
CA ASP A 13 -9.22 -14.36 8.52
C ASP A 13 -10.43 -14.50 7.60
N ARG A 14 -11.32 -15.46 7.89
CA ARG A 14 -12.54 -15.67 7.09
C ARG A 14 -13.55 -14.53 7.24
N ALA A 15 -13.63 -13.92 8.43
CA ALA A 15 -14.48 -12.75 8.67
C ALA A 15 -13.92 -11.51 7.96
N MET A 16 -12.60 -11.31 8.01
CA MET A 16 -11.91 -10.27 7.26
C MET A 16 -12.13 -10.46 5.75
N HIS A 17 -11.97 -11.68 5.21
CA HIS A 17 -12.20 -11.97 3.80
C HIS A 17 -13.65 -11.70 3.34
N LYS A 18 -14.63 -11.85 4.23
CA LYS A 18 -16.05 -11.58 3.93
C LYS A 18 -16.42 -10.10 4.04
N GLY A 19 -15.77 -9.35 4.95
CA GLY A 19 -16.04 -7.94 5.20
C GLY A 19 -15.17 -6.98 4.37
N SER A 20 -13.95 -7.36 4.02
CA SER A 20 -13.11 -6.60 3.11
C SER A 20 -13.46 -7.00 1.69
N HIS A 21 -14.30 -6.21 1.03
CA HIS A 21 -14.40 -6.30 -0.42
C HIS A 21 -13.04 -5.86 -0.97
N PRO A 22 -12.28 -6.74 -1.64
CA PRO A 22 -11.04 -6.32 -2.26
C PRO A 22 -11.37 -5.17 -3.21
N PHE A 23 -10.56 -4.12 -3.17
CA PHE A 23 -10.68 -2.99 -4.08
C PHE A 23 -10.68 -3.53 -5.52
N ASP A 24 -11.87 -3.55 -6.14
CA ASP A 24 -12.05 -4.18 -7.44
C ASP A 24 -11.75 -3.14 -8.52
N VAL A 25 -10.54 -3.23 -9.07
CA VAL A 25 -10.16 -2.45 -10.22
C VAL A 25 -10.72 -3.15 -11.45
N ALA A 26 -11.64 -2.49 -12.15
CA ALA A 26 -12.32 -3.03 -13.33
C ALA A 26 -11.36 -3.55 -14.42
N ASP A 27 -10.14 -3.00 -14.50
CA ASP A 27 -9.09 -3.49 -15.37
C ASP A 27 -7.70 -3.41 -14.70
N TRP A 28 -7.13 -4.58 -14.44
CA TRP A 28 -5.79 -4.72 -13.85
C TRP A 28 -4.65 -4.44 -14.85
N GLN A 29 -4.90 -4.56 -16.16
CA GLN A 29 -3.90 -4.30 -17.21
C GLN A 29 -3.88 -2.82 -17.64
N ALA A 30 -4.95 -2.07 -17.37
CA ALA A 30 -4.98 -0.64 -17.64
C ALA A 30 -3.88 0.12 -16.87
N SER A 31 -3.08 0.89 -17.62
CA SER A 31 -2.04 1.77 -17.09
C SER A 31 -2.61 2.80 -16.10
N ALA A 32 -1.79 3.22 -15.14
CA ALA A 32 -2.21 4.09 -14.05
C ALA A 32 -1.19 5.18 -13.73
N VAL A 33 -1.70 6.33 -13.29
CA VAL A 33 -0.89 7.39 -12.69
C VAL A 33 -1.24 7.46 -11.21
N ILE A 34 -0.22 7.38 -10.36
CA ILE A 34 -0.35 7.47 -8.90
C ILE A 34 0.25 8.80 -8.47
N MET A 35 -0.60 9.67 -7.92
CA MET A 35 -0.17 10.95 -7.37
C MET A 35 -0.03 10.84 -5.87
N HIS A 36 1.12 11.23 -5.34
CA HIS A 36 1.38 11.21 -3.90
C HIS A 36 2.07 12.52 -3.45
N PRO A 37 1.72 13.10 -2.28
CA PRO A 37 2.26 14.39 -1.86
C PRO A 37 3.78 14.43 -1.70
N ILE A 38 4.36 13.33 -1.19
CA ILE A 38 5.79 13.19 -0.88
C ILE A 38 6.30 11.80 -1.28
N PRO A 39 7.56 11.63 -1.66
CA PRO A 39 8.19 10.32 -1.65
C PRO A 39 8.32 9.85 -0.20
N THR A 40 7.72 8.72 0.15
CA THR A 40 7.84 8.14 1.49
C THR A 40 8.35 6.71 1.40
N MET A 41 9.24 6.33 2.34
CA MET A 41 9.74 4.95 2.51
C MET A 41 8.78 4.05 3.26
N ARG A 42 7.75 4.60 3.93
CA ARG A 42 6.77 3.79 4.65
C ARG A 42 5.68 3.35 3.68
N ARG A 43 5.52 2.01 3.59
CA ARG A 43 4.50 1.25 2.84
C ARG A 43 3.35 2.14 2.38
N TRP A 44 3.30 2.36 1.07
CA TRP A 44 2.22 3.12 0.48
C TRP A 44 0.92 2.33 0.63
N ASP A 45 -0.16 2.99 1.04
CA ASP A 45 -1.49 2.37 1.06
C ASP A 45 -1.90 1.85 -0.35
N VAL A 46 -1.22 2.34 -1.40
CA VAL A 46 -1.38 1.94 -2.80
C VAL A 46 -0.40 0.85 -3.28
N GLU A 47 0.55 0.40 -2.45
CA GLU A 47 1.61 -0.56 -2.84
C GLU A 47 1.05 -1.88 -3.36
N GLY A 48 0.00 -2.40 -2.72
CA GLY A 48 -0.67 -3.63 -3.14
C GLY A 48 -1.34 -3.51 -4.52
N VAL A 49 -2.02 -2.39 -4.77
CA VAL A 49 -2.68 -2.12 -6.06
C VAL A 49 -1.66 -1.88 -7.15
N ALA A 50 -0.61 -1.11 -6.86
CA ALA A 50 0.47 -0.83 -7.80
C ALA A 50 1.23 -2.12 -8.17
N SER A 51 1.58 -2.95 -7.18
CA SER A 51 2.25 -4.24 -7.44
C SER A 51 1.39 -5.16 -8.30
N LYS A 52 0.09 -5.26 -8.01
CA LYS A 52 -0.82 -6.11 -8.77
C LYS A 52 -0.98 -5.60 -10.22
N LYS A 53 -1.14 -4.29 -10.42
CA LYS A 53 -1.20 -3.68 -11.77
C LYS A 53 0.10 -3.92 -12.55
N PHE A 54 1.26 -3.69 -11.93
CA PHE A 54 2.56 -3.91 -12.55
C PHE A 54 2.75 -5.38 -12.96
N SER A 55 2.43 -6.31 -12.06
CA SER A 55 2.48 -7.75 -12.35
C SER A 55 1.51 -8.20 -13.44
N SER A 56 0.44 -7.42 -13.67
CA SER A 56 -0.55 -7.67 -14.74
C SER A 56 -0.13 -7.05 -16.08
N GLY A 57 1.03 -6.40 -16.17
CA GLY A 57 1.55 -5.79 -17.39
C GLY A 57 1.16 -4.32 -17.60
N ALA A 58 0.53 -3.68 -16.62
CA ALA A 58 0.18 -2.26 -16.71
C ALA A 58 1.42 -1.36 -16.57
N ASP A 59 1.44 -0.26 -17.32
CA ASP A 59 2.42 0.82 -17.08
C ASP A 59 1.96 1.68 -15.90
N ILE A 60 2.87 1.95 -14.96
CA ILE A 60 2.57 2.74 -13.76
C ILE A 60 3.53 3.90 -13.66
N ARG A 61 2.98 5.12 -13.59
CA ARG A 61 3.76 6.34 -13.36
C ARG A 61 3.44 6.94 -12.01
N PHE A 62 4.49 7.24 -11.26
CA PHE A 62 4.38 7.96 -9.99
C PHE A 62 4.67 9.44 -10.20
N ILE A 63 3.81 10.29 -9.66
CA ILE A 63 4.01 11.74 -9.60
C ILE A 63 4.06 12.12 -8.13
N PHE A 64 5.22 12.61 -7.70
CA PHE A 64 5.38 13.20 -6.38
C PHE A 64 5.24 14.71 -6.47
N VAL A 65 4.32 15.27 -5.66
CA VAL A 65 4.04 16.72 -5.68
C VAL A 65 5.21 17.52 -5.11
N THR A 66 5.89 16.96 -4.12
CA THR A 66 7.07 17.56 -3.48
C THR A 66 8.14 16.48 -3.26
N ASP A 67 9.36 16.89 -2.99
CA ASP A 67 10.49 15.98 -2.72
C ASP A 67 10.51 15.43 -1.29
N GLY A 68 9.59 15.86 -0.43
CA GLY A 68 9.52 15.43 0.97
C GLY A 68 10.69 15.90 1.84
N SER A 69 11.50 16.86 1.38
CA SER A 69 12.68 17.35 2.13
C SER A 69 12.34 17.91 3.52
N ALA A 70 11.17 18.50 3.70
CA ALA A 70 10.69 19.04 4.97
C ALA A 70 10.30 17.98 6.02
N SER A 71 10.31 16.69 5.65
CA SER A 71 9.91 15.57 6.56
C SER A 71 11.00 15.20 7.57
N HIS A 72 12.23 15.65 7.36
CA HIS A 72 13.34 15.40 8.28
C HIS A 72 13.41 16.52 9.31
N SER A 73 13.35 16.17 10.60
CA SER A 73 13.80 17.10 11.65
C SER A 73 15.30 17.33 11.42
N VAL A 74 15.65 18.44 10.77
CA VAL A 74 17.02 18.94 10.80
C VAL A 74 17.27 19.28 12.26
N ARG A 75 17.86 18.35 13.00
CA ARG A 75 18.40 18.64 14.32
C ARG A 75 19.65 19.46 14.05
N LEU A 76 19.47 20.78 14.00
CA LEU A 76 20.56 21.75 14.07
C LEU A 76 21.13 21.69 15.49
N ASP A 77 21.86 20.62 15.81
CA ASP A 77 22.82 20.70 16.90
C ASP A 77 23.95 21.62 16.37
N HIS A 78 23.88 22.88 16.79
CA HIS A 78 24.73 24.02 16.41
C HIS A 78 26.24 23.78 16.77
N PRO A 79 27.14 24.64 16.25
CA PRO A 79 28.41 24.33 15.56
C PRO A 79 29.50 23.60 16.36
#